data_AF-A0A061J726-F1
#
_entry.id   AF-A0A061J726-F1
#
_cell.length_a   1.000
_cell.length_b   1.000
_cell.length_c   1.000
_cell.angle_alpha   90.00
_cell.angle_beta   90.00
_cell.angle_gamma   90.00
#
_symmetry.space_group_name_H-M   'P 1'
#
loop_
_entity.id
_entity.type
_entity.pdbx_description
1 polymer ?
#
loop_
_entity_poly.entity_id
_entity_poly.type
_entity_poly.pdbx_seq_one_letter_code
_entity_poly.pdbx_strand_id
1 'polypeptide(L)'
;MFLLMVVALLIAVAIAVAPAAQAFRMKLASYASGVRFMLVSDDVPKSFAGSNYMRMNGPVTEGSVRIIRVVFIRHGQSVWNSLFNSFGATWPIRVVKAIVVEAIYLFMNPFDSVIIDSPLSSKGSLEAEELARFMRTANGKISFDANTSLVVCSNLRRAMETALVAMKPRISSTREKILVDSSLQEGSRNIDAQTLSTERGKLVPFKMAKMASLDEIGTYFDAHLNAGNKTPAVNVYGRMDEFVHHLFDGSQADSYVPATSSALGNAGLKEIIVVGHSDFFCCFFRRFLPPSSRHISKTKKLRNCGVVAFELLRNDSTNEVSIDESTISVLHKGFLTV
;
A
#
# COMPACT_ATOMS: atom_id res chain seq x y z
N MET A 1 0.41 -13.32 -55.58
CA MET A 1 0.82 -12.17 -54.73
C MET A 1 -0.20 -11.87 -53.64
N PHE A 2 -1.49 -11.66 -53.96
CA PHE A 2 -2.55 -11.41 -52.96
C PHE A 2 -2.69 -12.51 -51.89
N LEU A 3 -2.72 -13.79 -52.29
CA LEU A 3 -2.82 -14.91 -51.33
C LEU A 3 -1.63 -14.98 -50.36
N LEU A 4 -0.41 -14.69 -50.84
CA LEU A 4 0.79 -14.66 -49.99
C LEU A 4 0.78 -13.50 -49.01
N MET A 5 0.26 -12.32 -49.42
CA MET A 5 0.04 -11.20 -48.51
C MET A 5 -1.00 -11.52 -47.44
N VAL A 6 -2.11 -12.18 -47.81
CA VAL A 6 -3.14 -12.59 -46.84
C VAL A 6 -2.57 -13.60 -45.83
N VAL A 7 -1.80 -14.59 -46.29
CA VAL A 7 -1.14 -15.57 -45.40
C VAL A 7 -0.12 -14.90 -44.49
N ALA A 8 0.72 -14.00 -45.02
CA ALA A 8 1.69 -13.26 -44.22
C ALA A 8 1.01 -12.37 -43.16
N LEU A 9 -0.11 -11.72 -43.52
CA LEU A 9 -0.93 -10.95 -42.59
C LEU A 9 -1.54 -11.83 -41.51
N LEU A 10 -2.10 -12.99 -41.87
CA LEU A 10 -2.67 -13.94 -40.90
C LEU A 10 -1.60 -14.49 -39.95
N ILE A 11 -0.39 -14.78 -40.43
CA ILE A 11 0.75 -15.18 -39.60
C ILE A 11 1.17 -14.03 -38.68
N ALA A 12 1.30 -12.82 -39.20
CA ALA A 12 1.64 -11.64 -38.40
C ALA A 12 0.57 -11.36 -37.31
N VAL A 13 -0.71 -11.50 -37.65
CA VAL A 13 -1.82 -11.40 -36.70
C VAL A 13 -1.75 -12.53 -35.67
N ALA A 14 -1.53 -13.78 -36.08
CA ALA A 14 -1.40 -14.93 -35.17
C ALA A 14 -0.24 -14.74 -34.18
N ILE A 15 0.92 -14.26 -34.65
CA ILE A 15 2.07 -13.89 -33.80
C ILE A 15 1.69 -12.72 -32.88
N ALA A 16 0.99 -11.71 -33.41
CA ALA A 16 0.58 -10.53 -32.66
C ALA A 16 -0.47 -10.80 -31.58
N VAL A 17 -1.32 -11.81 -31.75
CA VAL A 17 -2.35 -12.24 -30.80
C VAL A 17 -1.90 -13.42 -29.93
N ALA A 18 -0.71 -13.97 -30.19
CA ALA A 18 -0.14 -15.01 -29.35
C ALA A 18 -0.06 -14.53 -27.89
N PRO A 19 -0.41 -15.37 -26.90
CA PRO A 19 -0.39 -14.98 -25.49
C PRO A 19 0.95 -14.38 -25.03
N ALA A 20 2.08 -14.88 -25.55
CA ALA A 20 3.41 -14.34 -25.27
C ALA A 20 3.61 -12.91 -25.81
N ALA A 21 3.09 -12.59 -27.01
CA ALA A 21 3.17 -11.24 -27.57
C ALA A 21 2.25 -10.26 -26.81
N GLN A 22 1.07 -10.70 -26.38
CA GLN A 22 0.19 -9.92 -25.51
C GLN A 22 0.85 -9.65 -24.15
N ALA A 23 1.40 -10.69 -23.53
CA ALA A 23 2.18 -10.60 -22.30
C ALA A 23 3.31 -9.57 -22.40
N PHE A 24 4.12 -9.69 -23.44
CA PHE A 24 5.22 -8.76 -23.71
C PHE A 24 4.73 -7.31 -23.86
N ARG A 25 3.66 -7.08 -24.64
CA ARG A 25 3.07 -5.73 -24.81
C ARG A 25 2.53 -5.15 -23.51
N MET A 26 1.82 -5.95 -22.71
CA MET A 26 1.32 -5.51 -21.41
C MET A 26 2.48 -5.09 -20.50
N LYS A 27 3.54 -5.90 -20.44
CA LYS A 27 4.73 -5.60 -19.63
C LYS A 27 5.42 -4.32 -20.11
N LEU A 28 5.61 -4.16 -21.43
CA LEU A 28 6.19 -2.94 -22.00
C LEU A 28 5.33 -1.71 -21.73
N ALA A 29 3.99 -1.84 -21.81
CA ALA A 29 3.07 -0.77 -21.47
C ALA A 29 3.16 -0.38 -19.99
N SER A 30 3.28 -1.34 -19.07
CA SER A 30 3.52 -1.07 -17.65
C SER A 30 4.83 -0.28 -17.43
N TYR A 31 5.91 -0.67 -18.11
CA TYR A 31 7.17 0.07 -18.07
C TYR A 31 7.03 1.48 -18.63
N ALA A 32 6.44 1.63 -19.81
CA ALA A 32 6.24 2.93 -20.45
C ALA A 32 5.40 3.86 -19.58
N SER A 33 4.30 3.36 -19.01
CA SER A 33 3.44 4.11 -18.10
C SER A 33 4.18 4.54 -16.83
N GLY A 34 4.89 3.60 -16.20
CA GLY A 34 5.62 3.89 -14.97
C GLY A 34 6.81 4.85 -15.18
N VAL A 35 7.54 4.72 -16.30
CA VAL A 35 8.59 5.69 -16.68
C VAL A 35 7.97 7.06 -16.97
N ARG A 36 6.85 7.12 -17.69
CA ARG A 36 6.13 8.39 -17.92
C ARG A 36 5.75 9.04 -16.60
N PHE A 37 5.15 8.30 -15.67
CA PHE A 37 4.80 8.80 -14.34
C PHE A 37 6.03 9.33 -13.60
N MET A 38 7.14 8.59 -13.64
CA MET A 38 8.39 8.98 -12.99
C MET A 38 8.94 10.32 -13.50
N LEU A 39 8.78 10.59 -14.80
CA LEU A 39 9.26 11.81 -15.43
C LEU A 39 8.34 13.03 -15.19
N VAL A 40 7.02 12.82 -15.18
CA VAL A 40 6.05 13.95 -15.21
C VAL A 40 5.37 14.23 -13.88
N SER A 41 5.34 13.28 -12.95
CA SER A 41 4.58 13.42 -11.71
C SER A 41 5.28 14.32 -10.68
N ASP A 42 4.50 15.04 -9.88
CA ASP A 42 4.93 15.69 -8.63
C ASP A 42 4.26 15.03 -7.43
N ASP A 43 4.40 13.69 -7.35
CA ASP A 43 3.68 12.87 -6.38
C ASP A 43 3.97 13.23 -4.92
N VAL A 44 5.19 13.69 -4.64
CA VAL A 44 5.59 14.21 -3.33
C VAL A 44 6.12 15.62 -3.51
N PRO A 45 5.26 16.64 -3.35
CA PRO A 45 5.67 18.03 -3.43
C PRO A 45 6.80 18.35 -2.45
N LYS A 46 7.72 19.25 -2.83
CA LYS A 46 8.87 19.64 -2.00
C LYS A 46 8.46 20.26 -0.65
N SER A 47 7.33 20.94 -0.63
CA SER A 47 6.75 21.56 0.56
C SER A 47 5.24 21.33 0.59
N PHE A 48 4.69 21.08 1.78
CA PHE A 48 3.26 21.08 1.99
C PHE A 48 2.77 22.52 2.15
N ALA A 49 1.79 22.94 1.33
CA ALA A 49 1.19 24.27 1.38
C ALA A 49 -0.32 24.23 1.70
N GLY A 50 -0.86 23.07 2.07
CA GLY A 50 -2.27 22.90 2.41
C GLY A 50 -2.59 23.20 3.87
N SER A 51 -3.88 23.07 4.22
CA SER A 51 -4.32 23.10 5.63
C SER A 51 -3.83 21.85 6.37
N ASN A 52 -3.48 22.03 7.64
CA ASN A 52 -3.06 20.92 8.50
C ASN A 52 -4.24 20.13 9.11
N TYR A 53 -5.44 20.39 8.60
CA TYR A 53 -6.67 19.73 8.94
C TYR A 53 -7.49 19.51 7.68
N MET A 54 -8.42 18.57 7.75
CA MET A 54 -9.41 18.30 6.71
C MET A 54 -10.80 18.49 7.30
N ARG A 55 -11.68 19.23 6.62
CA ARG A 55 -13.07 19.37 7.03
C ARG A 55 -13.92 18.33 6.31
N MET A 56 -14.53 17.46 7.10
CA MET A 56 -15.43 16.42 6.62
C MET A 56 -16.84 16.98 6.38
N ASN A 57 -17.56 16.39 5.43
CA ASN A 57 -19.01 16.59 5.34
C ASN A 57 -19.70 15.77 6.44
N GLY A 58 -20.63 16.37 7.18
CA GLY A 58 -21.43 15.65 8.16
C GLY A 58 -22.20 16.56 9.11
N PRO A 59 -23.22 16.00 9.80
CA PRO A 59 -24.00 16.74 10.78
C PRO A 59 -23.10 17.19 11.93
N VAL A 60 -23.16 18.49 12.22
CA VAL A 60 -22.44 19.08 13.34
C VAL A 60 -23.16 18.70 14.63
N THR A 61 -22.48 17.94 15.49
CA THR A 61 -22.98 17.63 16.84
C THR A 61 -22.08 18.34 17.83
N GLU A 62 -22.65 19.20 18.66
CA GLU A 62 -21.86 19.99 19.62
C GLU A 62 -21.21 19.08 20.67
N GLY A 63 -19.90 19.23 20.85
CA GLY A 63 -19.16 18.64 21.98
C GLY A 63 -18.70 17.20 21.83
N SER A 64 -18.94 16.51 20.70
CA SER A 64 -18.42 15.15 20.46
C SER A 64 -17.13 15.15 19.62
N VAL A 65 -16.22 14.24 19.96
CA VAL A 65 -15.00 13.96 19.19
C VAL A 65 -15.00 12.48 18.84
N ARG A 66 -14.91 12.16 17.55
CA ARG A 66 -14.73 10.79 17.11
C ARG A 66 -13.24 10.48 16.99
N ILE A 67 -12.82 9.40 17.66
CA ILE A 67 -11.43 8.97 17.70
C ILE A 67 -11.29 7.63 16.99
N ILE A 68 -10.34 7.53 16.06
CA ILE A 68 -9.92 6.27 15.47
C ILE A 68 -8.42 6.12 15.71
N ARG A 69 -8.05 5.02 16.35
CA ARG A 69 -6.64 4.66 16.55
C ARG A 69 -6.07 4.08 15.25
N VAL A 70 -4.95 4.61 14.80
CA VAL A 70 -4.22 4.12 13.63
C VAL A 70 -2.97 3.40 14.11
N VAL A 71 -2.82 2.12 13.75
CA VAL A 71 -1.59 1.35 13.91
C VAL A 71 -0.93 1.25 12.53
N PHE A 72 0.10 2.05 12.29
CA PHE A 72 0.81 2.06 11.03
C PHE A 72 2.03 1.13 11.06
N ILE A 73 2.13 0.28 10.03
CA ILE A 73 3.17 -0.71 9.82
C ILE A 73 3.87 -0.39 8.50
N ARG A 74 5.19 -0.17 8.54
CA ARG A 74 5.99 -0.08 7.31
C ARG A 74 6.22 -1.47 6.72
N HIS A 75 6.10 -1.63 5.40
CA HIS A 75 6.53 -2.86 4.72
C HIS A 75 8.01 -3.26 4.98
N GLY A 76 8.33 -4.53 4.75
CA GLY A 76 9.71 -5.06 4.77
C GLY A 76 10.56 -4.63 3.56
N GLN A 77 11.85 -4.93 3.53
CA GLN A 77 12.74 -4.57 2.41
C GLN A 77 12.24 -5.18 1.08
N SER A 78 11.94 -4.35 0.08
CA SER A 78 11.64 -4.80 -1.29
C SER A 78 12.89 -5.18 -2.09
N VAL A 79 12.73 -5.92 -3.19
CA VAL A 79 13.82 -6.17 -4.14
C VAL A 79 14.38 -4.85 -4.67
N TRP A 80 13.54 -3.91 -5.08
CA TRP A 80 13.95 -2.56 -5.47
C TRP A 80 14.81 -1.86 -4.40
N ASN A 81 14.40 -1.89 -3.13
CA ASN A 81 15.21 -1.30 -2.05
C ASN A 81 16.56 -2.02 -1.88
N SER A 82 16.60 -3.34 -2.05
CA SER A 82 17.84 -4.12 -1.99
C SER A 82 18.84 -3.76 -3.12
N LEU A 83 18.32 -3.31 -4.26
CA LEU A 83 19.11 -2.90 -5.42
C LEU A 83 19.56 -1.44 -5.34
N PHE A 84 18.70 -0.53 -4.90
CA PHE A 84 18.97 0.92 -5.03
C PHE A 84 19.25 1.64 -3.71
N ASN A 85 19.01 0.99 -2.56
CA ASN A 85 19.21 1.58 -1.23
C ASN A 85 20.16 0.76 -0.34
N SER A 86 20.83 -0.26 -0.87
CA SER A 86 21.72 -1.14 -0.12
C SER A 86 22.89 -1.59 -0.98
N PHE A 87 24.01 -0.86 -0.87
CA PHE A 87 25.25 -1.13 -1.61
C PHE A 87 26.23 -1.89 -0.72
N GLY A 88 26.71 -3.05 -1.19
CA GLY A 88 27.65 -3.90 -0.47
C GLY A 88 28.26 -4.93 -1.42
N ALA A 89 29.15 -5.81 -0.92
CA ALA A 89 29.93 -6.72 -1.76
C ALA A 89 29.08 -7.61 -2.70
N THR A 90 27.87 -7.97 -2.29
CA THR A 90 26.94 -8.79 -3.08
C THR A 90 26.01 -7.99 -4.00
N TRP A 91 26.15 -6.66 -4.06
CA TRP A 91 25.30 -5.79 -4.88
C TRP A 91 25.35 -6.11 -6.39
N PRO A 92 26.52 -6.30 -7.04
CA PRO A 92 26.56 -6.63 -8.46
C PRO A 92 25.82 -7.94 -8.77
N ILE A 93 25.96 -8.94 -7.89
CA ILE A 93 25.26 -10.23 -8.02
C ILE A 93 23.74 -10.04 -7.92
N ARG A 94 23.26 -9.20 -7.00
CA ARG A 94 21.83 -8.87 -6.88
C ARG A 94 21.28 -8.20 -8.15
N VAL A 95 22.03 -7.26 -8.74
CA VAL A 95 21.65 -6.58 -9.98
C VAL A 95 21.55 -7.57 -11.14
N VAL A 96 22.57 -8.41 -11.36
CA VAL A 96 22.53 -9.43 -12.41
C VAL A 96 21.35 -10.39 -12.21
N LYS A 97 21.11 -10.85 -10.97
CA LYS A 97 19.96 -11.69 -10.65
C LYS A 97 18.64 -11.01 -10.97
N ALA A 98 18.49 -9.73 -10.63
CA ALA A 98 17.28 -8.97 -10.92
C ALA A 98 17.03 -8.82 -12.42
N ILE A 99 18.07 -8.54 -13.21
CA ILE A 99 17.97 -8.47 -14.69
C ILE A 99 17.53 -9.81 -15.27
N VAL A 100 18.16 -10.91 -14.85
CA VAL A 100 17.81 -12.26 -15.32
C VAL A 100 16.37 -12.61 -14.96
N VAL A 101 15.95 -12.37 -13.72
CA VAL A 101 14.57 -12.65 -13.26
C VAL A 101 13.56 -11.77 -14.01
N GLU A 102 13.85 -10.48 -14.19
CA GLU A 102 12.97 -9.58 -14.93
C GLU A 102 12.84 -9.99 -16.41
N ALA A 103 13.93 -10.44 -17.04
CA ALA A 103 13.91 -10.98 -18.39
C ALA A 103 13.08 -12.26 -18.48
N ILE A 104 13.18 -13.16 -17.49
CA ILE A 104 12.31 -14.35 -17.41
C ILE A 104 10.84 -13.93 -17.32
N TYR A 105 10.50 -12.99 -16.44
CA TYR A 105 9.12 -12.51 -16.31
C TYR A 105 8.59 -11.81 -17.56
N LEU A 106 9.44 -11.07 -18.27
CA LEU A 106 9.09 -10.43 -19.53
C LEU A 106 8.53 -11.44 -20.57
N PHE A 107 9.04 -12.67 -20.59
CA PHE A 107 8.61 -13.70 -21.54
C PHE A 107 7.65 -14.74 -20.96
N MET A 108 7.72 -15.02 -19.65
CA MET A 108 7.00 -16.15 -19.04
C MET A 108 5.88 -15.73 -18.07
N ASN A 109 5.93 -14.53 -17.49
CA ASN A 109 4.91 -14.05 -16.57
C ASN A 109 4.82 -12.51 -16.56
N PRO A 110 3.99 -11.91 -17.44
CA PRO A 110 3.91 -10.46 -17.57
C PRO A 110 3.29 -9.76 -16.36
N PHE A 111 2.64 -10.52 -15.47
CA PHE A 111 2.03 -10.04 -14.23
C PHE A 111 2.99 -10.06 -13.05
N ASP A 112 4.25 -10.43 -13.26
CA ASP A 112 5.30 -10.41 -12.25
C ASP A 112 6.46 -9.50 -12.67
N SER A 113 7.21 -9.03 -11.69
CA SER A 113 8.22 -7.98 -11.83
C SER A 113 9.05 -7.89 -10.56
N VAL A 114 10.37 -7.74 -10.68
CA VAL A 114 11.23 -7.36 -9.54
C VAL A 114 11.51 -5.85 -9.50
N ILE A 115 11.07 -5.12 -10.52
CA ILE A 115 11.31 -3.69 -10.71
C ILE A 115 10.03 -2.87 -10.45
N ILE A 116 9.05 -2.96 -11.34
CA ILE A 116 7.69 -2.42 -11.16
C ILE A 116 7.01 -3.17 -10.02
N ASP A 117 6.26 -2.47 -9.17
CA ASP A 117 5.49 -3.06 -8.07
C ASP A 117 6.33 -4.06 -7.25
N SER A 118 7.60 -3.71 -6.97
CA SER A 118 8.58 -4.69 -6.50
C SER A 118 8.09 -5.47 -5.27
N PRO A 119 8.21 -6.81 -5.25
CA PRO A 119 7.86 -7.66 -4.11
C PRO A 119 8.88 -7.51 -2.98
N LEU A 120 8.63 -8.17 -1.86
CA LEU A 120 9.63 -8.31 -0.80
C LEU A 120 10.87 -9.04 -1.31
N SER A 121 12.03 -8.59 -0.84
CA SER A 121 13.27 -9.36 -0.95
C SER A 121 13.27 -10.50 0.06
N SER A 122 14.20 -11.45 -0.07
CA SER A 122 14.37 -12.51 0.94
C SER A 122 14.60 -11.96 2.36
N LYS A 123 15.32 -10.84 2.48
CA LYS A 123 15.48 -10.13 3.75
C LYS A 123 14.14 -9.56 4.24
N GLY A 124 13.39 -8.92 3.35
CA GLY A 124 12.06 -8.38 3.65
C GLY A 124 11.07 -9.43 4.12
N SER A 125 11.10 -10.63 3.55
CA SER A 125 10.30 -11.77 4.02
C SER A 125 10.65 -12.17 5.45
N LEU A 126 11.95 -12.22 5.79
CA LEU A 126 12.40 -12.50 7.16
C LEU A 126 12.00 -11.39 8.15
N GLU A 127 12.07 -10.13 7.72
CA GLU A 127 11.59 -8.98 8.51
C GLU A 127 10.07 -9.08 8.78
N ALA A 128 9.28 -9.51 7.79
CA ALA A 128 7.85 -9.72 7.95
C ALA A 128 7.53 -10.91 8.88
N GLU A 129 8.31 -11.99 8.83
CA GLU A 129 8.17 -13.13 9.77
C GLU A 129 8.56 -12.74 11.22
N GLU A 130 9.56 -11.87 11.38
CA GLU A 130 9.89 -11.27 12.68
C GLU A 130 8.74 -10.40 13.20
N LEU A 131 8.13 -9.60 12.32
CA LEU A 131 6.96 -8.82 12.67
C LEU A 131 5.78 -9.72 13.06
N ALA A 132 5.57 -10.84 12.38
CA ALA A 132 4.56 -11.83 12.76
C ALA A 132 4.81 -12.40 14.16
N ARG A 133 6.07 -12.60 14.57
CA ARG A 133 6.43 -12.98 15.94
C ARG A 133 6.06 -11.90 16.94
N PHE A 134 6.34 -10.63 16.63
CA PHE A 134 5.88 -9.51 17.45
C PHE A 134 4.35 -9.49 17.58
N MET A 135 3.60 -9.64 16.48
CA MET A 135 2.13 -9.63 16.48
C MET A 135 1.52 -10.66 17.44
N ARG A 136 2.10 -11.87 17.54
CA ARG A 136 1.65 -12.91 18.48
C ARG A 136 1.73 -12.47 19.95
N THR A 137 2.64 -11.56 20.26
CA THR A 137 2.90 -11.08 21.63
C THR A 137 2.39 -9.65 21.86
N ALA A 138 1.76 -9.02 20.86
CA ALA A 138 1.31 -7.63 20.90
C ALA A 138 -0.01 -7.44 21.68
N ASN A 139 -0.31 -8.30 22.66
CA ASN A 139 -1.55 -8.25 23.42
C ASN A 139 -1.73 -6.87 24.08
N GLY A 140 -2.91 -6.28 23.91
CA GLY A 140 -3.23 -4.91 24.37
C GLY A 140 -2.53 -3.78 23.62
N LYS A 141 -1.56 -4.07 22.75
CA LYS A 141 -0.85 -3.06 21.92
C LYS A 141 -1.44 -2.93 20.52
N ILE A 142 -2.03 -3.99 19.99
CA ILE A 142 -2.70 -4.01 18.69
C ILE A 142 -3.96 -4.85 18.85
N SER A 143 -5.11 -4.35 18.39
CA SER A 143 -6.37 -5.06 18.53
C SER A 143 -6.39 -6.32 17.67
N PHE A 144 -6.98 -7.38 18.20
CA PHE A 144 -7.37 -8.59 17.46
C PHE A 144 -8.90 -8.72 17.40
N ASP A 145 -9.64 -7.71 17.89
CA ASP A 145 -11.08 -7.67 17.83
C ASP A 145 -11.54 -7.13 16.47
N ALA A 146 -11.88 -8.04 15.56
CA ALA A 146 -12.39 -7.73 14.23
C ALA A 146 -13.79 -7.07 14.25
N ASN A 147 -14.49 -7.03 15.38
CA ASN A 147 -15.78 -6.35 15.50
C ASN A 147 -15.65 -4.84 15.67
N THR A 148 -14.46 -4.36 16.01
CA THR A 148 -14.18 -2.93 16.20
C THR A 148 -12.94 -2.45 15.43
N SER A 149 -12.29 -3.34 14.67
CA SER A 149 -11.08 -3.00 13.93
C SER A 149 -10.99 -3.69 12.57
N LEU A 150 -10.10 -3.16 11.73
CA LEU A 150 -9.86 -3.64 10.36
C LEU A 150 -8.35 -3.62 10.03
N VAL A 151 -7.91 -4.56 9.19
CA VAL A 151 -6.58 -4.54 8.57
C VAL A 151 -6.68 -4.04 7.13
N VAL A 152 -5.92 -3.00 6.79
CA VAL A 152 -5.83 -2.44 5.43
C VAL A 152 -4.38 -2.38 4.96
N CYS A 153 -4.15 -2.51 3.67
CA CYS A 153 -2.83 -2.32 3.07
C CYS A 153 -2.92 -1.57 1.74
N SER A 154 -1.81 -0.99 1.30
CA SER A 154 -1.72 -0.48 -0.07
C SER A 154 -1.80 -1.61 -1.09
N ASN A 155 -2.19 -1.29 -2.33
CA ASN A 155 -2.16 -2.22 -3.47
C ASN A 155 -0.76 -2.48 -4.07
N LEU A 156 0.33 -2.10 -3.38
CA LEU A 156 1.69 -2.44 -3.78
C LEU A 156 2.11 -3.76 -3.14
N ARG A 157 2.66 -4.68 -3.93
CA ARG A 157 2.91 -6.08 -3.53
C ARG A 157 3.76 -6.22 -2.27
N ARG A 158 4.79 -5.40 -2.09
CA ARG A 158 5.60 -5.40 -0.85
C ARG A 158 4.79 -5.13 0.42
N ALA A 159 3.78 -4.26 0.35
CA ALA A 159 2.90 -3.98 1.48
C ALA A 159 1.91 -5.12 1.69
N MET A 160 1.30 -5.62 0.61
CA MET A 160 0.40 -6.79 0.65
C MET A 160 1.10 -8.03 1.23
N GLU A 161 2.32 -8.34 0.78
CA GLU A 161 3.13 -9.45 1.28
C GLU A 161 3.50 -9.27 2.74
N THR A 162 3.87 -8.05 3.14
CA THR A 162 4.13 -7.77 4.55
C THR A 162 2.85 -7.98 5.37
N ALA A 163 1.71 -7.47 4.92
CA ALA A 163 0.43 -7.56 5.62
C ALA A 163 0.03 -9.02 5.82
N LEU A 164 0.04 -9.81 4.75
CA LEU A 164 -0.29 -11.23 4.80
C LEU A 164 0.59 -12.00 5.80
N VAL A 165 1.91 -11.83 5.73
CA VAL A 165 2.83 -12.58 6.59
C VAL A 165 2.73 -12.09 8.04
N ALA A 166 2.81 -10.78 8.26
CA ALA A 166 2.82 -10.18 9.59
C ALA A 166 1.51 -10.35 10.33
N MET A 167 0.37 -10.21 9.64
CA MET A 167 -0.96 -10.27 10.23
C MET A 167 -1.55 -11.68 10.27
N LYS A 168 -0.81 -12.69 9.79
CA LYS A 168 -1.22 -14.10 9.87
C LYS A 168 -1.70 -14.53 11.26
N PRO A 169 -1.08 -14.13 12.39
CA PRO A 169 -1.59 -14.48 13.73
C PRO A 169 -3.03 -13.99 13.97
N ARG A 170 -3.37 -12.79 13.51
CA ARG A 170 -4.71 -12.19 13.64
C ARG A 170 -5.69 -12.82 12.66
N ILE A 171 -5.33 -12.84 11.37
CA ILE A 171 -6.18 -13.37 10.28
C ILE A 171 -6.55 -14.84 10.55
N SER A 172 -5.63 -15.63 11.10
CA SER A 172 -5.91 -17.03 11.41
C SER A 172 -6.95 -17.19 12.52
N SER A 173 -7.06 -16.22 13.45
CA SER A 173 -8.07 -16.24 14.52
C SER A 173 -9.39 -15.59 14.12
N THR A 174 -9.36 -14.53 13.32
CA THR A 174 -10.56 -13.74 12.98
C THR A 174 -11.20 -14.20 11.67
N ARG A 175 -10.43 -14.84 10.79
CA ARG A 175 -10.80 -15.20 9.41
C ARG A 175 -11.23 -13.99 8.55
N GLU A 176 -10.82 -12.78 8.95
CA GLU A 176 -11.08 -11.58 8.19
C GLU A 176 -10.19 -11.51 6.93
N LYS A 177 -10.61 -10.72 5.94
CA LYS A 177 -9.77 -10.36 4.79
C LYS A 177 -9.02 -9.06 5.08
N ILE A 178 -7.83 -8.93 4.49
CA ILE A 178 -7.09 -7.67 4.44
C ILE A 178 -7.70 -6.82 3.34
N LEU A 179 -8.14 -5.62 3.68
CA LEU A 179 -8.63 -4.67 2.69
C LEU A 179 -7.44 -4.06 1.91
N VAL A 180 -7.57 -3.96 0.59
CA VAL A 180 -6.59 -3.34 -0.29
C VAL A 180 -7.11 -1.99 -0.74
N ASP A 181 -6.38 -0.93 -0.42
CA ASP A 181 -6.76 0.45 -0.72
C ASP A 181 -5.63 1.18 -1.45
N SER A 182 -5.94 1.73 -2.63
CA SER A 182 -4.97 2.44 -3.46
C SER A 182 -4.60 3.84 -2.93
N SER A 183 -5.42 4.42 -2.04
CA SER A 183 -5.12 5.68 -1.38
C SER A 183 -3.82 5.59 -0.54
N LEU A 184 -3.47 4.39 -0.08
CA LEU A 184 -2.29 4.09 0.73
C LEU A 184 -1.00 3.89 -0.09
N GLN A 185 -1.02 4.07 -1.41
CA GLN A 185 0.19 3.94 -2.25
C GLN A 185 1.32 4.87 -1.79
N GLU A 186 2.56 4.37 -1.86
CA GLU A 186 3.77 5.13 -1.49
C GLU A 186 3.80 6.50 -2.16
N GLY A 187 4.23 7.53 -1.42
CA GLY A 187 4.59 8.82 -2.00
C GLY A 187 5.93 8.71 -2.71
N SER A 188 5.94 8.50 -4.02
CA SER A 188 7.18 8.34 -4.80
C SER A 188 6.89 8.39 -6.29
N ARG A 189 7.85 8.94 -7.05
CA ARG A 189 7.81 8.93 -8.52
C ARG A 189 8.41 7.67 -9.12
N ASN A 190 9.13 6.88 -8.32
CA ASN A 190 9.83 5.70 -8.82
C ASN A 190 8.85 4.67 -9.39
N ILE A 191 9.34 3.92 -10.38
CA ILE A 191 8.55 2.91 -11.08
C ILE A 191 8.10 1.75 -10.16
N ASP A 192 8.83 1.48 -9.08
CA ASP A 192 8.45 0.46 -8.09
C ASP A 192 7.23 0.87 -7.24
N ALA A 193 6.84 2.13 -7.28
CA ALA A 193 5.63 2.66 -6.64
C ALA A 193 4.42 2.66 -7.57
N GLN A 194 4.50 2.01 -8.73
CA GLN A 194 3.36 1.64 -9.56
C GLN A 194 2.97 0.19 -9.27
N THR A 195 1.67 -0.11 -9.19
CA THR A 195 1.09 -1.44 -9.06
C THR A 195 0.93 -2.14 -10.42
N LEU A 196 1.00 -3.47 -10.41
CA LEU A 196 0.55 -4.30 -11.55
C LEU A 196 -0.97 -4.57 -11.49
N SER A 197 -1.60 -4.43 -10.32
CA SER A 197 -3.05 -4.55 -10.11
C SER A 197 -3.78 -3.30 -10.57
N THR A 198 -3.72 -3.01 -11.87
CA THR A 198 -4.18 -1.72 -12.45
C THR A 198 -5.69 -1.59 -12.63
N GLU A 199 -6.42 -2.71 -12.65
CA GLU A 199 -7.87 -2.70 -12.84
C GLU A 199 -8.60 -2.49 -11.50
N ARG A 200 -9.60 -1.60 -11.49
CA ARG A 200 -10.39 -1.32 -10.30
C ARG A 200 -11.08 -2.59 -9.78
N GLY A 201 -11.04 -2.79 -8.46
CA GLY A 201 -11.70 -3.93 -7.82
C GLY A 201 -10.97 -5.26 -7.98
N LYS A 202 -9.82 -5.31 -8.67
CA LYS A 202 -9.14 -6.57 -9.01
C LYS A 202 -7.67 -6.58 -8.61
N LEU A 203 -7.14 -7.77 -8.35
CA LEU A 203 -5.72 -8.00 -8.14
C LEU A 203 -5.18 -8.86 -9.28
N VAL A 204 -3.95 -8.62 -9.70
CA VAL A 204 -3.25 -9.57 -10.57
C VAL A 204 -2.73 -10.76 -9.76
N PRO A 205 -2.50 -11.93 -10.36
CA PRO A 205 -1.81 -13.02 -9.68
C PRO A 205 -0.33 -12.67 -9.48
N PHE A 206 0.20 -12.91 -8.28
CA PHE A 206 1.63 -12.79 -7.99
C PHE A 206 2.06 -13.80 -6.93
N LYS A 207 3.34 -14.19 -6.96
CA LYS A 207 3.89 -15.20 -6.05
C LYS A 207 4.09 -14.63 -4.64
N MET A 208 3.10 -14.80 -3.77
CA MET A 208 3.18 -14.41 -2.35
C MET A 208 3.45 -15.61 -1.44
N ALA A 209 4.59 -15.67 -0.76
CA ALA A 209 4.80 -16.64 0.33
C ALA A 209 4.36 -18.10 0.01
N LYS A 210 4.54 -18.54 -1.27
CA LYS A 210 4.12 -19.82 -1.90
C LYS A 210 2.72 -19.87 -2.55
N MET A 211 1.86 -18.88 -2.40
CA MET A 211 0.61 -18.75 -3.16
C MET A 211 0.90 -18.29 -4.58
N ALA A 212 0.18 -18.84 -5.55
CA ALA A 212 0.40 -18.59 -6.97
C ALA A 212 -0.90 -18.34 -7.76
N SER A 213 -2.08 -18.64 -7.21
CA SER A 213 -3.35 -18.43 -7.92
C SER A 213 -4.12 -17.21 -7.43
N LEU A 214 -4.99 -16.67 -8.28
CA LEU A 214 -5.91 -15.58 -7.93
C LEU A 214 -6.91 -16.00 -6.84
N ASP A 215 -7.38 -17.24 -6.89
CA ASP A 215 -8.32 -17.77 -5.92
C ASP A 215 -7.70 -17.77 -4.51
N GLU A 216 -6.44 -18.19 -4.39
CA GLU A 216 -5.70 -18.14 -3.13
C GLU A 216 -5.57 -16.70 -2.62
N ILE A 217 -5.20 -15.75 -3.49
CA ILE A 217 -5.08 -14.33 -3.12
C ILE A 217 -6.44 -13.77 -2.67
N GLY A 218 -7.52 -14.08 -3.38
CA GLY A 218 -8.89 -13.62 -3.09
C GLY A 218 -9.47 -14.17 -1.77
N THR A 219 -8.88 -15.22 -1.21
CA THR A 219 -9.25 -15.69 0.15
C THR A 219 -8.71 -14.78 1.25
N TYR A 220 -7.57 -14.11 1.02
CA TYR A 220 -6.92 -13.27 2.02
C TYR A 220 -7.16 -11.77 1.81
N PHE A 221 -7.46 -11.35 0.59
CA PHE A 221 -7.61 -9.93 0.25
C PHE A 221 -9.02 -9.59 -0.22
N ASP A 222 -9.48 -8.44 0.22
CA ASP A 222 -10.62 -7.73 -0.37
C ASP A 222 -10.07 -6.55 -1.18
N ALA A 223 -10.39 -6.51 -2.47
CA ALA A 223 -9.82 -5.56 -3.42
C ALA A 223 -10.81 -4.46 -3.85
N HIS A 224 -11.97 -4.30 -3.20
CA HIS A 224 -12.98 -3.36 -3.68
C HIS A 224 -12.49 -1.90 -3.75
N LEU A 225 -11.57 -1.48 -2.86
CA LEU A 225 -10.91 -0.16 -2.88
C LEU A 225 -9.61 -0.13 -3.69
N ASN A 226 -9.29 -1.20 -4.43
CA ASN A 226 -8.23 -1.11 -5.42
C ASN A 226 -8.71 -0.24 -6.58
N ALA A 227 -8.11 0.93 -6.77
CA ALA A 227 -8.33 1.82 -7.90
C ALA A 227 -7.19 1.75 -8.94
N GLY A 228 -6.16 0.93 -8.70
CA GLY A 228 -5.03 0.75 -9.60
C GLY A 228 -3.90 1.74 -9.37
N ASN A 229 -3.30 2.20 -10.47
CA ASN A 229 -2.16 3.12 -10.40
C ASN A 229 -2.60 4.56 -10.13
N LYS A 230 -1.89 5.22 -9.22
CA LYS A 230 -1.92 6.68 -9.09
C LYS A 230 -1.57 7.37 -10.41
N THR A 231 -2.23 8.50 -10.64
CA THR A 231 -2.04 9.34 -11.84
C THR A 231 -1.29 10.62 -11.49
N PRO A 232 -0.66 11.32 -12.45
CA PRO A 232 -0.02 12.61 -12.19
C PRO A 232 -0.97 13.71 -11.72
N ALA A 233 -2.29 13.50 -11.82
CA ALA A 233 -3.29 14.48 -11.42
C ALA A 233 -3.50 14.57 -9.89
N VAL A 234 -3.16 13.51 -9.16
CA VAL A 234 -3.37 13.41 -7.71
C VAL A 234 -2.06 13.03 -7.04
N ASN A 235 -1.53 13.96 -6.24
CA ASN A 235 -0.33 13.70 -5.44
C ASN A 235 -0.66 12.92 -4.15
N VAL A 236 0.35 12.63 -3.34
CA VAL A 236 0.19 11.86 -2.10
C VAL A 236 -0.81 12.49 -1.13
N TYR A 237 -0.92 13.82 -1.08
CA TYR A 237 -1.83 14.50 -0.16
C TYR A 237 -3.29 14.29 -0.54
N GLY A 238 -3.63 14.36 -1.83
CA GLY A 238 -5.01 14.06 -2.29
C GLY A 238 -5.43 12.63 -1.96
N ARG A 239 -4.48 11.67 -2.05
CA ARG A 239 -4.75 10.29 -1.61
C ARG A 239 -4.91 10.16 -0.10
N MET A 240 -4.24 10.98 0.70
CA MET A 240 -4.48 11.00 2.16
C MET A 240 -5.88 11.50 2.51
N ASP A 241 -6.44 12.41 1.72
CA ASP A 241 -7.83 12.85 1.91
C ASP A 241 -8.81 11.74 1.62
N GLU A 242 -8.59 10.98 0.55
CA GLU A 242 -9.36 9.77 0.24
C GLU A 242 -9.28 8.74 1.39
N PHE A 243 -8.09 8.48 1.92
CA PHE A 243 -7.92 7.61 3.09
C PHE A 243 -8.69 8.11 4.34
N VAL A 244 -8.67 9.42 4.61
CA VAL A 244 -9.41 10.02 5.73
C VAL A 244 -10.92 9.98 5.48
N HIS A 245 -11.36 10.10 4.22
CA HIS A 245 -12.76 9.88 3.85
C HIS A 245 -13.20 8.46 4.16
N HIS A 246 -12.42 7.44 3.77
CA HIS A 246 -12.74 6.05 4.11
C HIS A 246 -12.83 5.84 5.64
N LEU A 247 -12.02 6.53 6.43
CA LEU A 247 -12.05 6.43 7.90
C LEU A 247 -13.32 7.04 8.53
N PHE A 248 -13.70 8.25 8.11
CA PHE A 248 -14.67 9.06 8.85
C PHE A 248 -15.99 9.33 8.13
N ASP A 249 -16.06 9.16 6.81
CA ASP A 249 -17.28 9.37 6.03
C ASP A 249 -18.12 8.09 5.95
N GLY A 250 -18.73 7.69 7.06
CA GLY A 250 -19.54 6.47 7.17
C GLY A 250 -20.80 6.40 6.31
N SER A 251 -21.05 7.36 5.42
CA SER A 251 -22.18 7.39 4.50
C SER A 251 -21.87 6.81 3.12
N GLN A 252 -20.59 6.64 2.79
CA GLN A 252 -20.14 6.17 1.47
C GLN A 252 -20.02 4.64 1.43
N ALA A 253 -20.20 4.06 0.24
CA ALA A 253 -19.94 2.63 0.03
C ALA A 253 -18.48 2.25 0.32
N ASP A 254 -17.56 3.20 0.12
CA ASP A 254 -16.12 3.01 0.30
C ASP A 254 -15.65 3.27 1.75
N SER A 255 -16.58 3.44 2.70
CA SER A 255 -16.26 3.61 4.12
C SER A 255 -15.64 2.35 4.70
N TYR A 256 -14.60 2.50 5.50
CA TYR A 256 -14.10 1.39 6.31
C TYR A 256 -15.12 1.00 7.37
N VAL A 257 -15.37 -0.30 7.45
CA VAL A 257 -16.19 -0.92 8.49
C VAL A 257 -15.36 -1.96 9.25
N PRO A 258 -15.69 -2.28 10.51
CA PRO A 258 -15.06 -3.40 11.19
C PRO A 258 -15.17 -4.68 10.38
N ALA A 259 -14.13 -5.51 10.41
CA ALA A 259 -14.00 -6.59 9.43
C ALA A 259 -15.05 -7.70 9.57
N THR A 260 -15.62 -7.91 10.76
CA THR A 260 -16.65 -8.94 11.01
C THR A 260 -18.00 -8.39 11.45
N SER A 261 -18.09 -7.13 11.86
CA SER A 261 -19.33 -6.55 12.39
C SER A 261 -19.84 -5.43 11.48
N SER A 262 -21.01 -5.65 10.88
CA SER A 262 -21.72 -4.65 10.08
C SER A 262 -22.79 -3.88 10.86
N ALA A 263 -23.09 -4.28 12.10
CA ALA A 263 -24.24 -3.78 12.85
C ALA A 263 -24.20 -2.26 13.12
N LEU A 264 -22.99 -1.73 13.34
CA LEU A 264 -22.77 -0.28 13.55
C LEU A 264 -22.11 0.39 12.33
N GLY A 265 -21.89 -0.35 11.24
CA GLY A 265 -21.14 0.11 10.07
C GLY A 265 -19.82 0.79 10.45
N ASN A 266 -19.50 1.89 9.77
CA ASN A 266 -18.29 2.67 10.02
C ASN A 266 -18.22 3.22 11.46
N ALA A 267 -19.35 3.53 12.10
CA ALA A 267 -19.37 4.05 13.47
C ALA A 267 -18.83 3.04 14.50
N GLY A 268 -18.82 1.74 14.19
CA GLY A 268 -18.21 0.71 15.03
C GLY A 268 -16.67 0.65 14.95
N LEU A 269 -16.05 1.33 13.98
CA LEU A 269 -14.60 1.28 13.77
C LEU A 269 -13.87 2.14 14.82
N LYS A 270 -13.03 1.49 15.61
CA LYS A 270 -12.22 2.10 16.68
C LYS A 270 -10.73 2.05 16.40
N GLU A 271 -10.25 1.02 15.69
CA GLU A 271 -8.86 0.88 15.30
C GLU A 271 -8.71 0.43 13.85
N ILE A 272 -7.74 1.01 13.14
CA ILE A 272 -7.31 0.54 11.83
C ILE A 272 -5.82 0.17 11.86
N ILE A 273 -5.49 -1.00 11.32
CA ILE A 273 -4.11 -1.45 11.15
C ILE A 273 -3.72 -1.26 9.69
N VAL A 274 -2.83 -0.31 9.44
CA VAL A 274 -2.42 0.11 8.09
C VAL A 274 -1.06 -0.46 7.78
N VAL A 275 -0.95 -1.29 6.74
CA VAL A 275 0.35 -1.75 6.20
C VAL A 275 0.68 -0.96 4.95
N GLY A 276 1.67 -0.07 5.07
CA GLY A 276 1.98 0.90 4.02
C GLY A 276 3.45 1.28 3.99
N HIS A 277 3.69 2.55 3.65
CA HIS A 277 5.00 3.03 3.22
C HIS A 277 5.48 4.29 3.95
N SER A 278 6.79 4.54 3.92
CA SER A 278 7.40 5.58 4.76
C SER A 278 7.20 6.99 4.25
N ASP A 279 7.22 7.23 2.94
CA ASP A 279 7.04 8.59 2.42
C ASP A 279 5.56 9.00 2.51
N PHE A 280 4.62 8.07 2.28
CA PHE A 280 3.21 8.26 2.66
C PHE A 280 3.08 8.61 4.15
N PHE A 281 3.64 7.80 5.04
CA PHE A 281 3.61 8.05 6.48
C PHE A 281 4.18 9.43 6.86
N CYS A 282 5.37 9.78 6.37
CA CYS A 282 5.99 11.06 6.70
C CYS A 282 5.15 12.24 6.21
N CYS A 283 4.59 12.15 5.00
CA CYS A 283 3.72 13.18 4.46
C CYS A 283 2.40 13.27 5.24
N PHE A 284 1.89 12.15 5.76
CA PHE A 284 0.66 12.11 6.55
C PHE A 284 0.83 12.90 7.85
N PHE A 285 1.96 12.71 8.54
CA PHE A 285 2.30 13.51 9.71
C PHE A 285 2.61 14.97 9.38
N ARG A 286 3.21 15.29 8.22
CA ARG A 286 3.36 16.69 7.79
C ARG A 286 2.03 17.38 7.56
N ARG A 287 1.04 16.61 7.08
CA ARG A 287 -0.31 17.08 6.82
C ARG A 287 -1.08 17.27 8.12
N PHE A 288 -1.17 16.26 8.99
CA PHE A 288 -2.15 16.28 10.09
C PHE A 288 -1.58 16.64 11.47
N LEU A 289 -0.27 16.87 11.60
CA LEU A 289 0.29 17.52 12.78
C LEU A 289 0.33 19.04 12.63
N PRO A 290 0.29 19.79 13.75
CA PRO A 290 0.49 21.23 13.73
C PRO A 290 1.77 21.64 12.97
N PRO A 291 1.79 22.79 12.27
CA PRO A 291 2.99 23.30 11.62
C PRO A 291 4.18 23.46 12.59
N SER A 292 3.89 23.87 13.83
CA SER A 292 4.86 24.02 14.92
C SER A 292 5.44 22.71 15.44
N SER A 293 4.77 21.57 15.19
CA SER A 293 5.24 20.26 15.63
C SER A 293 6.60 19.92 15.01
N ARG A 294 7.52 19.47 15.88
CA ARG A 294 8.86 19.00 15.52
C ARG A 294 8.98 17.49 15.63
N HIS A 295 7.86 16.77 15.72
CA HIS A 295 7.87 15.32 15.89
C HIS A 295 8.65 14.63 14.76
N ILE A 296 9.43 13.61 15.14
CA ILE A 296 10.36 12.88 14.25
C ILE A 296 9.64 12.23 13.04
N SER A 297 8.35 11.91 13.20
CA SER A 297 7.51 11.32 12.15
C SER A 297 7.34 12.20 10.92
N LYS A 298 7.52 13.53 11.01
CA LYS A 298 7.45 14.43 9.86
C LYS A 298 8.66 14.28 8.93
N THR A 299 9.78 13.72 9.41
CA THR A 299 11.06 13.77 8.68
C THR A 299 11.78 12.44 8.57
N LYS A 300 11.54 11.48 9.46
CA LYS A 300 12.26 10.20 9.46
C LYS A 300 11.37 9.05 9.03
N LYS A 301 11.91 8.25 8.10
CA LYS A 301 11.30 6.98 7.70
C LYS A 301 11.32 6.01 8.89
N LEU A 302 10.27 5.20 9.01
CA LEU A 302 10.25 4.06 9.94
C LEU A 302 11.32 3.04 9.56
N ARG A 303 11.80 2.22 10.49
CA ARG A 303 12.57 1.02 10.12
C ARG A 303 11.65 0.06 9.33
N ASN A 304 12.23 -0.82 8.51
CA ASN A 304 11.44 -1.87 7.85
C ASN A 304 10.68 -2.69 8.90
N CYS A 305 9.39 -2.95 8.64
CA CYS A 305 8.48 -3.58 9.60
C CYS A 305 8.32 -2.82 10.93
N GLY A 306 8.70 -1.54 10.99
CA GLY A 306 8.45 -0.68 12.15
C GLY A 306 6.96 -0.40 12.33
N VAL A 307 6.54 -0.30 13.59
CA VAL A 307 5.14 -0.11 13.99
C VAL A 307 5.02 1.12 14.89
N VAL A 308 4.13 2.03 14.51
CA VAL A 308 3.78 3.24 15.27
C VAL A 308 2.27 3.33 15.38
N ALA A 309 1.76 3.62 16.57
CA ALA A 309 0.36 3.91 16.80
C ALA A 309 0.15 5.39 17.13
N PHE A 310 -1.00 5.93 16.76
CA PHE A 310 -1.44 7.29 17.07
C PHE A 310 -2.95 7.39 16.92
N GLU A 311 -3.55 8.45 17.44
CA GLU A 311 -4.99 8.71 17.33
C GLU A 311 -5.27 9.81 16.30
N LEU A 312 -6.22 9.54 15.41
CA LEU A 312 -6.86 10.54 14.56
C LEU A 312 -8.17 10.97 15.20
N LEU A 313 -8.35 12.27 15.32
CA LEU A 313 -9.51 12.88 15.95
C LEU A 313 -10.26 13.65 14.89
N ARG A 314 -11.55 13.37 14.76
CA ARG A 314 -12.52 14.23 14.08
C ARG A 314 -13.29 14.98 15.15
N ASN A 315 -13.15 16.30 15.17
CA ASN A 315 -13.98 17.15 16.00
C ASN A 315 -15.35 17.30 15.32
N ASP A 316 -16.44 16.80 15.91
CA ASP A 316 -17.76 16.81 15.25
C ASP A 316 -18.39 18.21 15.22
N SER A 317 -17.88 19.15 16.01
CA SER A 317 -18.33 20.54 16.01
C SER A 317 -17.76 21.34 14.82
N THR A 318 -16.52 21.06 14.42
CA THR A 318 -15.82 21.76 13.31
C THR A 318 -15.67 20.89 12.06
N ASN A 319 -15.94 19.59 12.20
CA ASN A 319 -15.60 18.52 11.26
C ASN A 319 -14.09 18.44 10.91
N GLU A 320 -13.21 19.05 11.71
CA GLU A 320 -11.78 19.05 11.46
C GLU A 320 -11.13 17.75 11.94
N VAL A 321 -10.32 17.15 11.06
CA VAL A 321 -9.51 15.95 11.34
C VAL A 321 -8.05 16.34 11.61
N SER A 322 -7.48 15.84 12.71
CA SER A 322 -6.08 16.06 13.09
C SER A 322 -5.49 14.87 13.86
N ILE A 323 -4.17 14.85 14.03
CA ILE A 323 -3.46 13.90 14.90
C ILE A 323 -3.25 14.52 16.28
N ASP A 324 -3.57 13.80 17.35
CA ASP A 324 -3.09 14.15 18.70
C ASP A 324 -1.64 13.67 18.86
N GLU A 325 -0.72 14.63 18.85
CA GLU A 325 0.72 14.37 18.96
C GLU A 325 1.10 13.58 20.23
N SER A 326 0.36 13.75 21.33
CA SER A 326 0.65 13.08 22.60
C SER A 326 0.39 11.57 22.57
N THR A 327 -0.44 11.10 21.62
CA THR A 327 -0.82 9.69 21.46
C THR A 327 0.18 8.90 20.60
N ILE A 328 1.14 9.58 19.96
CA ILE A 328 2.10 8.93 19.08
C ILE A 328 3.03 8.03 19.89
N SER A 329 2.99 6.73 19.60
CA SER A 329 3.75 5.71 20.32
C SER A 329 4.43 4.73 19.38
N VAL A 330 5.71 4.46 19.62
CA VAL A 330 6.46 3.42 18.90
C VAL A 330 6.17 2.07 19.56
N LEU A 331 5.60 1.13 18.80
CA LEU A 331 5.28 -0.20 19.29
C LEU A 331 6.39 -1.23 18.96
N HIS A 332 7.07 -1.07 17.82
CA HIS A 332 8.12 -1.98 17.37
C HIS A 332 9.11 -1.29 16.40
N LYS A 333 10.42 -1.47 16.61
CA LYS A 333 11.58 -0.93 15.84
C LYS A 333 11.69 0.59 15.68
N GLY A 334 10.59 1.33 15.57
CA GLY A 334 10.54 2.78 15.50
C GLY A 334 11.14 3.37 14.22
N PHE A 335 11.82 4.50 14.38
CA PHE A 335 12.37 5.32 13.30
C PHE A 335 13.81 4.91 12.93
N LEU A 336 14.22 5.22 11.69
CA LEU A 336 15.64 5.22 11.35
C LEU A 336 16.33 6.36 12.12
N THR A 337 17.17 5.97 13.07
CA THR A 337 18.11 6.86 13.77
C THR A 337 19.29 7.13 12.85
N VAL A 338 19.76 8.38 12.82
CA VAL A 338 20.96 8.79 12.05
C VAL A 338 22.18 8.04 12.56
#